data_AF-A0A7S2P2G7-F1
#
_entry.id   AF-A0A7S2P2G7-F1
#
_cell.length_a   1.000
_cell.length_b   1.000
_cell.length_c   1.000
_cell.angle_alpha   90.00
_cell.angle_beta   90.00
_cell.angle_gamma   90.00
#
_symmetry.space_group_name_H-M   'P 1'
#
loop_
_entity.id
_entity.type
_entity.pdbx_description
1 polymer ?
#
loop_
_entity_poly.entity_id
_entity_poly.type
_entity_poly.pdbx_seq_one_letter_code
_entity_poly.pdbx_strand_id
1 'polypeptide(L)'
;RSLRSINLPSARSVEEKAFNSCRALTDAKFCSELERIENLAFKGCRSLERITLPLKDGLITRDDIFQGCKNLEHVDPVGGIHETVAALQLEEWRNDMDDEID
;
A
#
# COMPACT_ATOMS: atom_id res chain seq x y z
N ARG A 1 6.20 17.83 16.76
CA ARG A 1 5.55 16.58 17.21
C ARG A 1 6.38 15.42 16.68
N SER A 2 6.80 14.49 17.54
CA SER A 2 7.73 13.39 17.19
C SER A 2 7.01 12.05 17.20
N LEU A 3 6.03 11.88 16.29
CA LEU A 3 5.32 10.62 16.15
C LEU A 3 6.26 9.61 15.51
N ARG A 4 6.53 8.48 16.19
CA ARG A 4 7.48 7.46 15.71
C ARG A 4 6.80 6.30 15.00
N SER A 5 5.64 5.89 15.47
CA SER A 5 4.87 4.81 14.85
C SER A 5 3.37 5.11 14.92
N ILE A 6 2.63 4.64 13.92
CA ILE A 6 1.16 4.71 13.83
C ILE A 6 0.62 3.29 13.75
N ASN A 7 -0.38 2.99 14.57
CA ASN A 7 -1.16 1.76 14.47
C ASN A 7 -2.64 2.11 14.55
N LEU A 8 -3.34 1.99 13.42
CA LEU A 8 -4.75 2.33 13.28
C LEU A 8 -5.53 1.12 12.75
N PRO A 9 -5.97 0.22 13.64
CA PRO A 9 -6.58 -1.07 13.27
C PRO A 9 -8.02 -0.96 12.75
N SER A 10 -8.62 0.23 12.75
CA SER A 10 -10.00 0.46 12.28
C SER A 10 -10.17 1.82 11.58
N ALA A 11 -9.08 2.43 11.13
CA ALA A 11 -9.18 3.68 10.38
C ALA A 11 -9.78 3.39 9.00
N ARG A 12 -10.85 4.12 8.66
CA ARG A 12 -11.50 4.08 7.34
C ARG A 12 -10.91 5.09 6.36
N SER A 13 -10.42 6.22 6.87
CA SER A 13 -9.82 7.27 6.04
C SER A 13 -8.62 7.92 6.73
N VAL A 14 -7.68 8.38 5.93
CA VAL A 14 -6.60 9.28 6.36
C VAL A 14 -6.83 10.63 5.69
N GLU A 15 -7.09 11.66 6.50
CA GLU A 15 -7.41 13.01 6.03
C GLU A 15 -6.21 13.75 5.42
N GLU A 16 -6.51 14.83 4.70
CA GLU A 16 -5.51 15.67 4.04
C GLU A 16 -4.49 16.14 5.09
N LYS A 17 -3.20 15.95 4.81
CA LYS A 17 -2.08 16.34 5.68
C LYS A 17 -2.10 15.74 7.10
N ALA A 18 -2.87 14.68 7.38
CA ALA A 18 -2.98 14.09 8.72
C ALA A 18 -1.63 13.79 9.41
N PHE A 19 -0.64 13.31 8.63
CA PHE A 19 0.73 13.03 9.08
C PHE A 19 1.78 13.85 8.34
N ASN A 20 1.40 15.00 7.77
CA ASN A 20 2.32 15.86 7.04
C ASN A 20 3.49 16.28 7.92
N SER A 21 4.71 16.10 7.40
CA SER A 21 5.97 16.45 8.02
C SER A 21 6.24 15.74 9.34
N CYS A 22 5.65 14.56 9.56
CA CYS A 22 6.03 13.65 10.64
C CYS A 22 7.42 13.04 10.38
N ARG A 23 8.48 13.85 10.56
CA ARG A 23 9.86 13.47 10.24
C ARG A 23 10.42 12.33 11.09
N ALA A 24 9.83 12.05 12.25
CA ALA A 24 10.25 10.98 13.13
C ALA A 24 9.49 9.66 12.89
N LEU A 25 8.48 9.67 12.02
CA LEU A 25 7.63 8.50 11.76
C LEU A 25 8.43 7.49 10.96
N THR A 26 8.62 6.30 11.51
CA THR A 26 9.32 5.18 10.87
C THR A 26 8.38 4.11 10.34
N ASP A 27 7.25 3.91 11.04
CA ASP A 27 6.32 2.82 10.77
C ASP A 27 4.87 3.31 10.80
N ALA A 28 4.08 2.95 9.79
CA ALA A 28 2.64 3.22 9.78
C ALA A 28 1.84 1.97 9.39
N LYS A 29 0.93 1.53 10.27
CA LYS A 29 0.12 0.32 10.09
C LYS A 29 -1.36 0.65 10.03
N PHE A 30 -2.00 0.28 8.92
CA PHE A 30 -3.44 0.39 8.71
C PHE A 30 -4.09 -0.99 8.62
N CYS A 31 -5.42 -1.01 8.53
CA CYS A 31 -6.24 -2.22 8.43
C CYS A 31 -6.82 -2.39 7.02
N SER A 32 -7.40 -3.57 6.75
CA SER A 32 -8.11 -3.87 5.49
C SER A 32 -9.29 -2.95 5.22
N GLU A 33 -9.88 -2.36 6.27
CA GLU A 33 -11.02 -1.45 6.19
C GLU A 33 -10.65 -0.02 5.76
N LEU A 34 -9.37 0.27 5.51
CA LEU A 34 -8.96 1.58 5.03
C LEU A 34 -9.44 1.77 3.58
N GLU A 35 -10.28 2.78 3.38
CA GLU A 35 -10.93 3.06 2.10
C GLU A 35 -10.24 4.17 1.32
N ARG A 36 -9.65 5.15 2.01
CA ARG A 36 -9.09 6.34 1.37
C ARG A 36 -7.91 6.95 2.10
N ILE A 37 -6.92 7.39 1.34
CA ILE A 37 -5.86 8.29 1.80
C ILE A 37 -5.94 9.59 0.98
N GLU A 38 -6.16 10.70 1.67
CA GLU A 38 -6.30 12.02 1.06
C GLU A 38 -4.92 12.66 0.79
N ASN A 39 -4.93 13.77 0.05
CA ASN A 39 -3.72 14.41 -0.46
C ASN A 39 -2.73 14.78 0.65
N LEU A 40 -1.44 14.64 0.35
CA LEU A 40 -0.34 15.05 1.23
C LEU A 40 -0.35 14.39 2.62
N ALA A 41 -1.11 13.32 2.84
CA ALA A 41 -1.26 12.68 4.14
C ALA A 41 0.07 12.33 4.80
N PHE A 42 1.07 11.85 4.03
CA PHE A 42 2.41 11.49 4.51
C PHE A 42 3.51 12.38 3.95
N LYS A 43 3.18 13.53 3.36
CA LYS A 43 4.18 14.40 2.74
C LYS A 43 5.28 14.77 3.72
N GLY A 44 6.54 14.57 3.35
CA GLY A 44 7.71 14.93 4.15
C GLY A 44 7.96 14.03 5.38
N CYS A 45 7.35 12.84 5.46
CA CYS A 45 7.72 11.81 6.43
C CYS A 45 9.07 11.19 6.06
N ARG A 46 10.15 11.93 6.29
CA ARG A 46 11.49 11.58 5.80
C ARG A 46 12.05 10.26 6.33
N SER A 47 11.66 9.87 7.55
CA SER A 47 12.12 8.64 8.19
C SER A 47 11.17 7.46 8.00
N LEU A 48 10.07 7.62 7.24
CA LEU A 48 9.10 6.55 7.05
C LEU A 48 9.75 5.46 6.21
N GLU A 49 9.96 4.29 6.80
CA GLU A 49 10.65 3.14 6.20
C GLU A 49 9.66 2.08 5.74
N ARG A 50 8.61 1.86 6.55
CA ARG A 50 7.61 0.82 6.33
C ARG A 50 6.20 1.38 6.46
N ILE A 51 5.34 1.06 5.51
CA ILE A 51 3.91 1.30 5.62
C ILE A 51 3.11 0.06 5.26
N THR A 52 2.05 -0.22 6.03
CA THR A 52 1.12 -1.32 5.79
C THR A 52 -0.23 -0.78 5.34
N LEU A 53 -0.66 -1.08 4.10
CA LEU A 53 -1.87 -0.55 3.46
C LEU A 53 -2.68 -1.64 2.72
N PRO A 54 -4.00 -1.51 2.59
CA PRO A 54 -4.77 -2.45 1.78
C PRO A 54 -4.49 -2.32 0.28
N LEU A 55 -4.52 -3.46 -0.41
CA LEU A 55 -4.52 -3.51 -1.88
C LEU A 55 -5.94 -3.26 -2.38
N LYS A 56 -6.31 -1.99 -2.49
CA LYS A 56 -7.63 -1.58 -2.98
C LYS A 56 -7.48 -0.53 -4.06
N ASP A 57 -8.16 -0.75 -5.18
CA ASP A 57 -8.24 0.23 -6.25
C ASP A 57 -8.83 1.54 -5.72
N GLY A 58 -8.17 2.65 -6.05
CA GLY A 58 -8.59 3.98 -5.61
C GLY A 58 -8.25 4.33 -4.15
N LEU A 59 -7.50 3.50 -3.41
CA LEU A 59 -7.02 3.85 -2.07
C LEU A 59 -6.07 5.06 -2.11
N ILE A 60 -5.15 5.05 -3.08
CA ILE A 60 -4.19 6.10 -3.38
C ILE A 60 -4.63 6.70 -4.70
N THR A 61 -5.12 7.94 -4.66
CA THR A 61 -5.65 8.63 -5.85
C THR A 61 -4.72 9.71 -6.40
N ARG A 62 -3.60 9.96 -5.73
CA ARG A 62 -2.60 10.98 -6.08
C ARG A 62 -1.19 10.50 -5.73
N ASP A 63 -0.22 10.95 -6.52
CA ASP A 63 1.20 10.59 -6.37
C ASP A 63 1.91 11.41 -5.27
N ASP A 64 1.27 12.49 -4.78
CA ASP A 64 1.86 13.43 -3.82
C ASP A 64 1.71 13.01 -2.35
N ILE A 65 0.97 11.93 -2.07
CA ILE A 65 0.70 11.40 -0.74
C ILE A 65 2.00 11.06 0.01
N PHE A 66 2.96 10.44 -0.68
CA PHE A 66 4.28 10.07 -0.14
C PHE A 66 5.38 11.03 -0.56
N GLN A 67 5.05 12.23 -1.05
CA GLN A 67 6.05 13.17 -1.52
C GLN A 67 7.09 13.49 -0.43
N GLY A 68 8.36 13.19 -0.70
CA GLY A 68 9.45 13.44 0.24
C GLY A 68 9.62 12.39 1.36
N CYS A 69 8.92 11.25 1.28
CA CYS A 69 9.24 10.03 2.04
C CYS A 69 10.46 9.37 1.40
N LYS A 70 11.66 9.86 1.74
CA LYS A 70 12.90 9.46 1.08
C LYS A 70 13.40 8.07 1.49
N ASN A 71 12.99 7.60 2.67
CA ASN A 71 13.42 6.32 3.23
C ASN A 71 12.37 5.22 3.06
N LEU A 72 11.28 5.46 2.32
CA LEU A 72 10.21 4.48 2.17
C LEU A 72 10.71 3.34 1.26
N GLU A 73 11.05 2.22 1.88
CA GLU A 73 11.61 1.04 1.22
C GLU A 73 10.58 -0.09 1.10
N HIS A 74 9.63 -0.16 2.05
CA HIS A 74 8.68 -1.26 2.13
C HIS A 74 7.23 -0.79 2.23
N VAL A 75 6.39 -1.30 1.33
CA VAL A 75 4.94 -1.20 1.39
C VAL A 75 4.37 -2.60 1.54
N ASP A 76 3.91 -2.92 2.75
CA ASP A 76 3.33 -4.21 3.09
C ASP A 76 1.81 -4.18 2.80
N PRO A 77 1.28 -5.10 1.99
CA PRO A 77 -0.16 -5.19 1.79
C PRO A 77 -0.87 -5.74 3.05
N VAL A 78 -2.06 -5.22 3.40
CA VAL A 78 -2.93 -5.79 4.45
C VAL A 78 -4.34 -6.04 3.92
N GLY A 79 -4.86 -7.24 4.16
CA GLY A 79 -6.09 -7.67 3.49
C GLY A 79 -5.77 -8.24 2.12
N GLY A 80 -6.41 -9.37 1.83
CA GLY A 80 -5.90 -10.38 0.93
C GLY A 80 -5.47 -9.88 -0.45
N ILE A 81 -4.36 -10.44 -0.91
CA ILE A 81 -4.39 -10.99 -2.27
C ILE A 81 -5.69 -11.78 -2.37
N HIS A 82 -6.44 -11.54 -3.43
CA HIS A 82 -7.44 -12.49 -3.85
C HIS A 82 -6.94 -13.91 -3.60
N GLU A 83 -7.67 -14.65 -2.78
CA GLU A 83 -7.65 -16.11 -2.71
C GLU A 83 -7.86 -16.76 -4.10
N THR A 84 -8.04 -15.97 -5.18
CA THR A 84 -8.26 -16.42 -6.55
C THR A 84 -7.13 -16.15 -7.55
N VAL A 85 -6.07 -15.38 -7.27
CA VAL A 85 -4.95 -15.24 -8.25
C VAL A 85 -3.79 -16.20 -7.96
N ALA A 86 -3.63 -16.68 -6.73
CA ALA A 86 -2.72 -17.80 -6.44
C ALA A 86 -3.26 -19.16 -6.97
N ALA A 87 -4.53 -19.21 -7.41
CA ALA A 87 -5.17 -20.39 -7.97
C ALA A 87 -5.22 -20.42 -9.52
N LEU A 88 -4.89 -19.34 -10.24
CA LEU A 88 -5.01 -19.27 -11.69
C LEU A 88 -3.90 -18.48 -12.39
N GLN A 89 -2.64 -18.85 -12.17
CA GLN A 89 -1.58 -18.62 -13.19
C GLN A 89 -0.33 -19.50 -12.99
N LEU A 90 -0.50 -20.77 -12.60
CA LEU A 90 0.59 -21.76 -12.61
C LEU A 90 0.40 -22.95 -13.57
N GLU A 91 -0.66 -23.05 -14.37
CA GLU A 91 -0.82 -24.20 -15.30
C GLU A 91 -1.38 -23.89 -16.70
N GLU A 92 -1.02 -22.77 -17.36
CA GLU A 92 -1.40 -22.55 -18.78
C GLU A 92 -0.24 -22.15 -19.72
N TRP A 93 1.00 -22.49 -19.39
CA TRP A 93 2.13 -22.41 -20.35
C TRP A 93 2.81 -23.76 -20.58
N ARG A 94 2.16 -24.88 -20.21
CA ARG A 94 2.69 -26.24 -20.43
C ARG A 94 2.04 -26.99 -21.60
N ASN A 95 0.93 -26.55 -22.17
CA ASN A 95 0.19 -27.35 -23.17
C ASN A 95 -0.41 -26.51 -24.32
N ASP A 96 0.41 -25.72 -25.01
CA ASP A 96 0.18 -25.41 -26.44
C ASP A 96 1.37 -25.98 -27.23
N MET A 97 1.59 -27.29 -27.01
CA MET A 97 2.48 -28.12 -27.79
C MET A 97 1.72 -29.32 -28.32
N ASP A 98 0.51 -29.14 -28.86
CA ASP A 98 -0.05 -30.03 -29.88
C ASP A 98 -1.27 -29.38 -30.54
N ASP A 99 -1.39 -29.67 -31.85
CA ASP A 99 -2.46 -29.34 -32.82
C ASP A 99 -2.42 -27.92 -33.44
N GLU A 100 -2.25 -27.72 -34.75
CA GLU A 100 -2.29 -28.62 -35.91
C GLU A 100 -1.78 -27.85 -37.17
N ILE A 101 -1.40 -28.59 -38.22
CA ILE A 101 -1.18 -28.20 -39.65
C ILE A 101 0.27 -27.77 -39.98
N ASP A 102 1.10 -28.48 -40.74
CA ASP A 102 0.93 -29.41 -41.90
C ASP A 102 2.00 -30.54 -41.85
#